data_AF-A0A4R1FUZ1-F1
#
_entry.id   AF-A0A4R1FUZ1-F1
#
_cell.length_a   1.000
_cell.length_b   1.000
_cell.length_c   1.000
_cell.angle_alpha   90.00
_cell.angle_beta   90.00
_cell.angle_gamma   90.00
#
_symmetry.space_group_name_H-M   'P 1'
#
loop_
_entity.id
_entity.type
_entity.pdbx_description
1 polymer ?
#
loop_
_entity_poly.entity_id
_entity_poly.type
_entity_poly.pdbx_seq_one_letter_code
_entity_poly.pdbx_strand_id
1 'polypeptide(L)'
;MAAMLGGVRPPLTGQRYPEPDWIRELWWVRTGSRAEVSRTGLARLWFDAAAAPKPRKKEFVDELKGWSGVLGGTREWVRERYGALAVFLAGTDSGIDEPAGWLAVSRLYGDYADPLARFSAQFALLAHEHRPRGIPNKISDRVKSYELVVPPTVRAAMAGERLDPGIGGVIDTAADADTFIARPHDHRDRYVSIALRRYASHLLDKRPDFQADQRVLAAFDAAVAALAVHGDPDRPAREPTAAELRHVDGLLTARIAADPTVREDPRFADAYLRARKTMLRWAVEGRELTDATILYTKLRSVGLDDARADYRTARHEVSVADPAVLDSATEPTGFGRLLDTDILSRAADELDTVAPPSWERALAAELLRGGAGRVPFDDLRAMVRADWNAVGGDGPPTARARNPVVAARLVDAILFMAVASVIDTDDVAELLDATVARDIGARFDGAATVLYALGADEGEDGRW
;
A
#
# COMPACT_ATOMS: atom_id res chain seq x y z
N MET A 1 40.28 0.86 10.23
CA MET A 1 39.36 2.00 10.40
C MET A 1 37.93 1.48 10.26
N ALA A 2 37.40 0.98 11.36
CA ALA A 2 36.04 0.45 11.49
C ALA A 2 35.15 1.52 12.12
N ALA A 3 34.10 1.94 11.42
CA ALA A 3 32.84 2.49 11.94
C ALA A 3 32.00 3.02 10.75
N MET A 4 30.68 3.10 10.94
CA MET A 4 29.65 3.60 10.01
C MET A 4 28.97 2.55 9.11
N LEU A 5 28.36 1.53 9.73
CA LEU A 5 27.09 1.01 9.22
C LEU A 5 26.07 1.18 10.34
N GLY A 6 25.16 2.13 10.17
CA GLY A 6 23.98 2.35 11.03
C GLY A 6 22.98 1.21 10.87
N GLY A 7 23.41 -0.02 11.18
CA GLY A 7 22.53 -1.17 11.27
C GLY A 7 21.61 -0.99 12.45
N VAL A 8 20.31 -0.91 12.18
CA VAL A 8 19.26 -1.14 13.16
C VAL A 8 19.61 -2.44 13.88
N ARG A 9 20.08 -2.35 15.13
CA ARG A 9 20.33 -3.53 15.95
C ARG A 9 18.99 -4.29 16.06
N PRO A 10 18.95 -5.60 15.79
CA PRO A 10 17.74 -6.38 16.06
C PRO A 10 17.35 -6.18 17.53
N PRO A 11 16.04 -6.21 17.87
CA PRO A 11 15.58 -6.12 19.25
C PRO A 11 16.43 -7.00 20.17
N LEU A 12 16.78 -6.42 21.32
CA LEU A 12 17.54 -7.09 22.37
C LEU A 12 16.90 -8.45 22.68
N THR A 13 17.73 -9.49 22.65
CA THR A 13 17.40 -10.87 22.99
C THR A 13 16.67 -10.93 24.33
N GLY A 14 15.41 -11.37 24.33
CA GLY A 14 14.65 -11.71 25.55
C GLY A 14 13.46 -10.83 25.92
N GLN A 15 13.19 -9.71 25.23
CA GLN A 15 12.01 -8.88 25.53
C GLN A 15 10.77 -9.29 24.71
N ARG A 16 9.61 -9.31 25.37
CA ARG A 16 8.29 -9.37 24.74
C ARG A 16 8.13 -8.15 23.82
N TYR A 17 7.40 -8.29 22.71
CA TYR A 17 7.11 -7.13 21.87
C TYR A 17 6.26 -6.10 22.65
N PRO A 18 6.42 -4.79 22.38
CA PRO A 18 5.65 -3.76 23.06
C PRO A 18 4.15 -3.96 22.83
N GLU A 19 3.37 -3.96 23.91
CA GLU A 19 1.91 -3.94 23.83
C GLU A 19 1.44 -2.50 23.58
N PRO A 20 0.47 -2.29 22.67
CA PRO A 20 -0.09 -0.96 22.42
C PRO A 20 -1.05 -0.55 23.54
N ASP A 21 -0.72 0.53 24.25
CA ASP A 21 -1.55 1.14 25.32
C ASP A 21 -2.49 2.25 24.80
N TRP A 22 -2.37 2.60 23.52
CA TRP A 22 -3.06 3.72 22.88
C TRP A 22 -4.32 3.32 22.09
N ILE A 23 -4.68 2.03 22.05
CA ILE A 23 -5.88 1.56 21.34
C ILE A 23 -7.12 2.12 22.03
N ARG A 24 -7.83 3.01 21.32
CA ARG A 24 -9.10 3.60 21.74
C ARG A 24 -10.04 3.77 20.55
N GLU A 25 -11.30 4.06 20.81
CA GLU A 25 -12.26 4.34 19.74
C GLU A 25 -11.72 5.40 18.77
N LEU A 26 -11.89 5.13 17.47
CA LEU A 26 -11.56 6.03 16.38
C LEU A 26 -10.09 6.49 16.31
N TRP A 27 -9.14 5.75 16.90
CA TRP A 27 -7.72 6.15 16.88
C TRP A 27 -7.14 6.26 15.46
N TRP A 28 -7.74 5.59 14.48
CA TRP A 28 -7.36 5.62 13.07
C TRP A 28 -7.95 6.81 12.29
N VAL A 29 -8.87 7.57 12.90
CA VAL A 29 -9.51 8.71 12.26
C VAL A 29 -8.65 9.94 12.43
N ARG A 30 -8.24 10.56 11.32
CA ARG A 30 -7.60 11.88 11.35
C ARG A 30 -8.68 12.91 11.64
N THR A 31 -8.39 13.91 12.48
CA THR A 31 -9.34 14.97 12.84
C THR A 31 -10.04 15.53 11.60
N GLY A 32 -11.38 15.55 11.60
CA GLY A 32 -12.21 16.03 10.47
C GLY A 32 -12.41 15.04 9.31
N SER A 33 -11.87 13.82 9.38
CA SER A 33 -12.06 12.78 8.36
C SER A 33 -13.20 11.82 8.70
N ARG A 34 -13.78 11.17 7.68
CA ARG A 34 -14.70 10.03 7.87
C ARG A 34 -14.01 8.88 8.58
N ALA A 35 -14.77 8.08 9.32
CA ALA A 35 -14.25 6.91 10.03
C ALA A 35 -13.99 5.69 9.12
N GLU A 36 -14.34 5.82 7.84
CA GLU A 36 -14.05 4.85 6.79
C GLU A 36 -12.54 4.55 6.70
N VAL A 37 -12.20 3.28 6.86
CA VAL A 37 -10.83 2.81 6.68
C VAL A 37 -10.85 1.44 6.01
N SER A 38 -9.75 1.08 5.35
CA SER A 38 -9.52 -0.27 4.84
C SER A 38 -8.48 -0.97 5.70
N ARG A 39 -8.41 -2.31 5.64
CA ARG A 39 -7.34 -3.06 6.31
C ARG A 39 -5.94 -2.57 5.93
N THR A 40 -5.73 -2.22 4.66
CA THR A 40 -4.46 -1.65 4.21
C THR A 40 -4.19 -0.27 4.82
N GLY A 41 -5.21 0.59 4.90
CA GLY A 41 -5.11 1.89 5.57
C GLY A 41 -4.79 1.73 7.06
N LEU A 42 -5.53 0.88 7.76
CA LEU A 42 -5.35 0.62 9.18
C LEU A 42 -3.96 0.04 9.48
N ALA A 43 -3.46 -0.90 8.67
CA ALA A 43 -2.12 -1.46 8.88
C ALA A 43 -0.98 -0.44 8.71
N ARG A 44 -1.15 0.55 7.82
CA ARG A 44 -0.20 1.66 7.67
C ARG A 44 -0.23 2.59 8.88
N LEU A 45 -1.43 2.99 9.31
CA LEU A 45 -1.63 3.81 10.51
C LEU A 45 -1.07 3.10 11.75
N TRP A 46 -1.28 1.79 11.84
CA TRP A 46 -0.72 0.96 12.91
C TRP A 46 0.80 0.99 12.90
N PHE A 47 1.44 0.78 11.73
CA PHE A 47 2.90 0.88 11.63
C PHE A 47 3.41 2.23 12.11
N ASP A 48 2.73 3.33 11.76
CA ASP A 48 3.14 4.67 12.14
C ASP A 48 2.99 4.88 13.66
N ALA A 49 1.90 4.39 14.27
CA ALA A 49 1.62 4.50 15.72
C ALA A 49 2.41 3.51 16.60
N ALA A 50 2.77 2.34 16.10
CA ALA A 50 3.37 1.28 16.90
C ALA A 50 4.71 1.69 17.52
N ALA A 51 5.10 1.08 18.65
CA ALA A 51 6.39 1.36 19.27
C ALA A 51 7.57 0.71 18.51
N ALA A 52 8.75 1.30 18.64
CA ALA A 52 10.01 0.68 18.22
C ALA A 52 10.32 -0.58 19.06
N PRO A 53 11.11 -1.54 18.54
CA PRO A 53 11.74 -1.57 17.23
C PRO A 53 10.80 -2.09 16.14
N LYS A 54 10.61 -1.29 15.08
CA LYS A 54 9.76 -1.63 13.93
C LYS A 54 10.58 -2.40 12.89
N PRO A 55 10.08 -3.52 12.33
CA PRO A 55 10.62 -4.05 11.09
C PRO A 55 10.49 -3.00 9.96
N ARG A 56 11.08 -3.26 8.79
CA ARG A 56 10.92 -2.38 7.64
C ARG A 56 9.43 -2.25 7.27
N LYS A 57 8.99 -1.02 6.93
CA LYS A 57 7.57 -0.67 6.75
C LYS A 57 6.85 -1.59 5.78
N LYS A 58 7.48 -1.90 4.64
CA LYS A 58 6.88 -2.74 3.60
C LYS A 58 6.56 -4.14 4.14
N GLU A 59 7.56 -4.79 4.72
CA GLU A 59 7.51 -6.14 5.25
C GLU A 59 6.55 -6.23 6.42
N PHE A 60 6.59 -5.27 7.35
CA PHE A 60 5.69 -5.26 8.49
C PHE A 60 4.22 -5.06 8.08
N VAL A 61 3.93 -4.10 7.20
CA VAL A 61 2.55 -3.85 6.75
C VAL A 61 1.99 -5.07 6.00
N ASP A 62 2.79 -5.69 5.13
CA ASP A 62 2.39 -6.89 4.40
C ASP A 62 2.16 -8.08 5.36
N GLU A 63 3.02 -8.25 6.37
CA GLU A 63 2.88 -9.30 7.36
C GLU A 63 1.71 -9.07 8.32
N LEU A 64 1.46 -7.84 8.75
CA LEU A 64 0.32 -7.50 9.61
C LEU A 64 -1.00 -7.82 8.92
N LYS A 65 -1.14 -7.43 7.64
CA LYS A 65 -2.28 -7.80 6.79
C LYS A 65 -2.41 -9.30 6.62
N GLY A 66 -1.29 -9.98 6.40
CA GLY A 66 -1.28 -11.42 6.21
C GLY A 66 -1.70 -12.17 7.47
N TRP A 67 -1.23 -11.76 8.64
CA TRP A 67 -1.63 -12.31 9.92
C TRP A 67 -3.09 -12.00 10.26
N SER A 68 -3.55 -10.76 10.03
CA SER A 68 -4.97 -10.44 10.26
C SER A 68 -5.90 -11.28 9.38
N GLY A 69 -5.52 -11.51 8.12
CA GLY A 69 -6.26 -12.40 7.23
C GLY A 69 -6.24 -13.86 7.66
N VAL A 70 -5.11 -14.38 8.15
CA VAL A 70 -5.00 -15.75 8.66
C VAL A 70 -5.82 -15.94 9.94
N LEU A 71 -5.68 -15.03 10.91
CA LEU A 71 -6.41 -15.04 12.17
C LEU A 71 -7.92 -14.91 11.94
N GLY A 72 -8.34 -13.98 11.09
CA GLY A 72 -9.75 -13.81 10.73
C GLY A 72 -10.31 -15.00 9.94
N GLY A 73 -9.56 -15.49 8.94
CA GLY A 73 -10.08 -16.47 7.99
C GLY A 73 -10.19 -17.90 8.50
N THR A 74 -9.27 -18.34 9.38
CA THR A 74 -9.07 -19.77 9.64
C THR A 74 -9.35 -20.22 11.07
N ARG A 75 -9.58 -19.29 12.01
CA ARG A 75 -9.59 -19.63 13.45
C ARG A 75 -10.91 -19.25 14.12
N GLU A 76 -11.64 -20.25 14.57
CA GLU A 76 -12.96 -20.09 15.21
C GLU A 76 -12.87 -19.30 16.52
N TRP A 77 -11.85 -19.58 17.34
CA TRP A 77 -11.63 -18.87 18.61
C TRP A 77 -11.44 -17.34 18.42
N VAL A 78 -10.92 -16.90 17.27
CA VAL A 78 -10.78 -15.47 16.94
C VAL A 78 -12.16 -14.86 16.68
N ARG A 79 -13.04 -15.57 15.98
CA ARG A 79 -14.43 -15.16 15.75
C ARG A 79 -15.20 -15.06 17.07
N GLU A 80 -15.01 -16.03 17.97
CA GLU A 80 -15.65 -16.01 19.29
C GLU A 80 -15.18 -14.83 20.13
N ARG A 81 -13.88 -14.50 20.10
CA ARG A 81 -13.30 -13.44 20.93
C ARG A 81 -13.54 -12.02 20.42
N TYR A 82 -13.47 -11.80 19.11
CA TYR A 82 -13.54 -10.45 18.51
C TYR A 82 -14.81 -10.20 17.69
N GLY A 83 -15.62 -11.23 17.45
CA GLY A 83 -16.85 -11.15 16.66
C GLY A 83 -16.66 -11.37 15.16
N ALA A 84 -17.74 -11.79 14.49
CA ALA A 84 -17.75 -12.10 13.07
C ALA A 84 -17.42 -10.88 12.18
N LEU A 85 -17.84 -9.68 12.60
CA LEU A 85 -17.57 -8.45 11.87
C LEU A 85 -16.08 -8.10 11.86
N ALA A 86 -15.39 -8.21 13.00
CA ALA A 86 -13.95 -7.98 13.08
C ALA A 86 -13.18 -8.96 12.19
N VAL A 87 -13.59 -10.23 12.21
CA VAL A 87 -13.04 -11.28 11.33
C VAL A 87 -13.20 -10.93 9.86
N PHE A 88 -14.39 -10.48 9.45
CA PHE A 88 -14.65 -10.04 8.08
C PHE A 88 -13.76 -8.84 7.70
N LEU A 89 -13.70 -7.81 8.55
CA LEU A 89 -12.91 -6.61 8.32
C LEU A 89 -11.39 -6.90 8.28
N ALA A 90 -10.90 -7.83 9.11
CA ALA A 90 -9.51 -8.28 9.09
C ALA A 90 -9.10 -9.00 7.79
N GLY A 91 -10.08 -9.46 6.99
CA GLY A 91 -9.91 -10.10 5.70
C GLY A 91 -10.09 -9.19 4.48
N THR A 92 -10.74 -8.02 4.63
CA THR A 92 -11.14 -7.16 3.51
C THR A 92 -10.25 -5.93 3.34
N ASP A 93 -9.91 -5.57 2.10
CA ASP A 93 -9.18 -4.33 1.77
C ASP A 93 -10.12 -3.20 1.28
N SER A 94 -11.44 -3.39 1.37
CA SER A 94 -12.42 -2.33 1.07
C SER A 94 -12.43 -1.26 2.15
N GLY A 95 -12.65 0.01 1.78
CA GLY A 95 -13.00 1.08 2.72
C GLY A 95 -14.39 0.83 3.28
N ILE A 96 -14.50 0.75 4.61
CA ILE A 96 -15.76 0.49 5.31
C ILE A 96 -15.83 1.43 6.51
N ASP A 97 -16.95 2.14 6.65
CA ASP A 97 -17.27 2.94 7.83
C ASP A 97 -17.96 2.06 8.89
N GLU A 98 -17.15 1.35 9.67
CA GLU A 98 -17.62 0.46 10.73
C GLU A 98 -16.74 0.61 11.98
N PRO A 99 -16.96 1.65 12.80
CA PRO A 99 -16.05 1.99 13.87
C PRO A 99 -15.85 0.91 14.94
N ALA A 100 -16.93 0.25 15.35
CA ALA A 100 -16.87 -0.79 16.37
C ALA A 100 -16.10 -2.02 15.85
N GLY A 101 -16.34 -2.41 14.60
CA GLY A 101 -15.60 -3.47 13.94
C GLY A 101 -14.10 -3.15 13.80
N TRP A 102 -13.74 -1.93 13.39
CA TRP A 102 -12.33 -1.53 13.27
C TRP A 102 -11.61 -1.40 14.62
N LEU A 103 -12.33 -1.03 15.69
CA LEU A 103 -11.78 -1.09 17.04
C LEU A 103 -11.48 -2.54 17.45
N ALA A 104 -12.39 -3.48 17.15
CA ALA A 104 -12.17 -4.89 17.42
C ALA A 104 -11.00 -5.47 16.59
N VAL A 105 -10.84 -5.06 15.32
CA VAL A 105 -9.66 -5.39 14.51
C VAL A 105 -8.38 -4.81 15.11
N SER A 106 -8.44 -3.58 15.64
CA SER A 106 -7.29 -2.94 16.30
C SER A 106 -6.88 -3.70 17.56
N ARG A 107 -7.84 -4.20 18.35
CA ARG A 107 -7.56 -5.09 19.49
C ARG A 107 -6.96 -6.42 19.04
N LEU A 108 -7.49 -7.04 17.98
CA LEU A 108 -6.89 -8.22 17.35
C LEU A 108 -5.44 -7.96 16.90
N TYR A 109 -5.15 -6.76 16.38
CA TYR A 109 -3.79 -6.38 16.00
C TYR A 109 -2.87 -6.31 17.21
N GLY A 110 -3.31 -5.66 18.29
CA GLY A 110 -2.53 -5.53 19.52
C GLY A 110 -2.26 -6.86 20.20
N ASP A 111 -3.30 -7.68 20.32
CA ASP A 111 -3.22 -8.95 21.04
C ASP A 111 -2.40 -9.99 20.27
N TYR A 112 -2.57 -10.07 18.94
CA TYR A 112 -2.04 -11.19 18.14
C TYR A 112 -1.32 -10.78 16.86
N ALA A 113 -1.90 -9.92 16.02
CA ALA A 113 -1.36 -9.75 14.66
C ALA A 113 -0.01 -9.00 14.63
N ASP A 114 0.19 -7.96 15.44
CA ASP A 114 1.44 -7.21 15.54
C ASP A 114 2.61 -8.10 16.02
N PRO A 115 2.56 -8.75 17.20
CA PRO A 115 3.67 -9.56 17.67
C PRO A 115 4.03 -10.70 16.70
N LEU A 116 3.04 -11.32 16.06
CA LEU A 116 3.26 -12.34 15.03
C LEU A 116 3.88 -11.74 13.76
N ALA A 117 3.44 -10.57 13.33
CA ALA A 117 3.99 -9.86 12.17
C ALA A 117 5.44 -9.40 12.40
N ARG A 118 5.79 -8.92 13.60
CA ARG A 118 7.19 -8.61 13.94
C ARG A 118 8.06 -9.84 13.85
N PHE A 119 7.57 -10.95 14.40
CA PHE A 119 8.30 -12.21 14.37
C PHE A 119 8.54 -12.72 12.95
N SER A 120 7.54 -12.72 12.06
CA SER A 120 7.72 -13.21 10.69
C SER A 120 8.48 -12.21 9.80
N ALA A 121 8.24 -10.90 9.95
CA ALA A 121 8.86 -9.86 9.11
C ALA A 121 10.39 -9.78 9.29
N GLN A 122 10.93 -10.13 10.47
CA GLN A 122 12.37 -10.07 10.73
C GLN A 122 13.19 -10.98 9.79
N PHE A 123 12.59 -12.06 9.27
CA PHE A 123 13.27 -13.02 8.41
C PHE A 123 13.57 -12.46 7.00
N ALA A 124 12.90 -11.39 6.57
CA ALA A 124 13.27 -10.70 5.34
C ALA A 124 14.67 -10.07 5.45
N LEU A 125 15.00 -9.47 6.59
CA LEU A 125 16.34 -8.93 6.83
C LEU A 125 17.38 -10.05 6.88
N LEU A 126 17.05 -11.20 7.46
CA LEU A 126 17.94 -12.34 7.47
C LEU A 126 18.24 -12.82 6.04
N ALA A 127 17.22 -12.99 5.19
CA ALA A 127 17.41 -13.34 3.79
C ALA A 127 18.20 -12.27 3.00
N HIS A 128 17.99 -10.99 3.31
CA HIS A 128 18.70 -9.85 2.71
C HIS A 128 20.22 -9.96 2.87
N GLU A 129 20.71 -10.52 3.98
CA GLU A 129 22.13 -10.68 4.27
C GLU A 129 22.81 -11.74 3.37
N HIS A 130 22.03 -12.69 2.85
CA HIS A 130 22.48 -13.79 2.00
C HIS A 130 22.31 -13.54 0.49
N ARG A 131 22.00 -12.30 0.07
CA ARG A 131 21.85 -11.98 -1.36
C ARG A 131 23.13 -12.25 -2.14
N PRO A 132 23.03 -12.75 -3.40
CA PRO A 132 24.17 -12.84 -4.32
C PRO A 132 24.93 -11.52 -4.41
N ARG A 133 26.25 -11.58 -4.18
CA ARG A 133 27.15 -10.41 -4.20
C ARG A 133 27.89 -10.32 -5.53
N GLY A 134 28.33 -9.13 -5.90
CA GLY A 134 29.12 -8.91 -7.13
C GLY A 134 28.31 -8.95 -8.43
N ILE A 135 26.98 -8.85 -8.36
CA ILE A 135 26.10 -8.78 -9.52
C ILE A 135 25.81 -7.32 -9.93
N PRO A 136 25.53 -7.03 -11.21
CA PRO A 136 25.17 -5.69 -11.67
C PRO A 136 23.93 -5.12 -10.93
N ASN A 137 23.91 -3.81 -10.66
CA ASN A 137 22.82 -3.15 -9.91
C ASN A 137 21.42 -3.43 -10.48
N LYS A 138 21.26 -3.40 -11.81
CA LYS A 138 19.98 -3.73 -12.48
C LYS A 138 19.44 -5.12 -12.13
N ILE A 139 20.34 -6.07 -11.86
CA ILE A 139 19.99 -7.44 -11.45
C ILE A 139 19.83 -7.49 -9.92
N SER A 140 20.69 -6.80 -9.18
CA SER A 140 20.62 -6.70 -7.73
C SER A 140 19.25 -6.19 -7.25
N ASP A 141 18.68 -5.18 -7.93
CA ASP A 141 17.35 -4.64 -7.60
C ASP A 141 16.23 -5.67 -7.80
N ARG A 142 16.35 -6.52 -8.84
CA ARG A 142 15.40 -7.63 -9.07
C ARG A 142 15.53 -8.69 -7.97
N VAL A 143 16.76 -9.06 -7.61
CA VAL A 143 17.06 -10.08 -6.60
C VAL A 143 16.71 -9.62 -5.18
N LYS A 144 16.82 -8.31 -4.89
CA LYS A 144 16.41 -7.72 -3.61
C LYS A 144 14.94 -8.01 -3.28
N SER A 145 14.08 -8.14 -4.28
CA SER A 145 12.66 -8.43 -4.05
C SER A 145 12.39 -9.84 -3.52
N TYR A 146 13.35 -10.77 -3.65
CA TYR A 146 13.17 -12.17 -3.27
C TYR A 146 13.15 -12.38 -1.75
N GLU A 147 13.74 -11.48 -0.96
CA GLU A 147 13.62 -11.54 0.50
C GLU A 147 12.16 -11.37 0.98
N LEU A 148 11.30 -10.75 0.17
CA LEU A 148 9.89 -10.53 0.49
C LEU A 148 9.03 -11.79 0.39
N VAL A 149 9.52 -12.87 -0.23
CA VAL A 149 8.80 -14.15 -0.28
C VAL A 149 9.00 -14.97 1.00
N VAL A 150 9.95 -14.59 1.85
CA VAL A 150 10.34 -15.34 3.05
C VAL A 150 9.32 -15.18 4.19
N PRO A 151 8.90 -13.96 4.59
CA PRO A 151 7.95 -13.81 5.69
C PRO A 151 6.62 -14.55 5.49
N PRO A 152 6.00 -14.56 4.28
CA PRO A 152 4.79 -15.35 4.04
C PRO A 152 4.99 -16.86 4.23
N THR A 153 6.16 -17.41 3.91
CA THR A 153 6.46 -18.83 4.12
C THR A 153 6.63 -19.15 5.60
N VAL A 154 7.30 -18.27 6.36
CA VAL A 154 7.42 -18.44 7.82
C VAL A 154 6.03 -18.37 8.47
N ARG A 155 5.20 -17.39 8.09
CA ARG A 155 3.80 -17.31 8.55
C ARG A 155 3.02 -18.59 8.25
N ALA A 156 3.14 -19.12 7.02
CA ALA A 156 2.47 -20.37 6.66
C ALA A 156 2.93 -21.55 7.51
N ALA A 157 4.24 -21.66 7.80
CA ALA A 157 4.76 -22.69 8.68
C ALA A 157 4.32 -22.52 10.15
N MET A 158 4.16 -21.28 10.62
CA MET A 158 3.64 -20.99 11.97
C MET A 158 2.15 -21.32 12.09
N ALA A 159 1.37 -20.96 11.07
CA ALA A 159 -0.07 -21.15 11.03
C ALA A 159 -0.50 -22.55 10.55
N GLY A 160 0.43 -23.34 10.01
CA GLY A 160 0.17 -24.70 9.55
C GLY A 160 0.03 -25.69 10.69
N GLU A 161 -0.21 -26.96 10.32
CA GLU A 161 -0.26 -28.07 11.27
C GLU A 161 1.03 -28.17 12.07
N ARG A 162 0.93 -28.73 13.29
CA ARG A 162 2.08 -28.93 14.16
C ARG A 162 2.97 -30.05 13.59
N LEU A 163 4.14 -29.67 13.10
CA LEU A 163 5.15 -30.54 12.50
C LEU A 163 6.37 -30.51 13.42
N ASP A 164 6.71 -31.62 14.08
CA ASP A 164 7.80 -31.71 15.08
C ASP A 164 7.61 -30.84 16.36
N PRO A 165 8.44 -31.01 17.42
CA PRO A 165 8.31 -30.22 18.65
C PRO A 165 8.58 -28.72 18.40
N GLY A 166 7.51 -27.97 18.16
CA GLY A 166 7.49 -26.51 18.22
C GLY A 166 7.70 -25.78 16.90
N ILE A 167 7.32 -26.40 15.77
CA ILE A 167 6.99 -25.72 14.50
C ILE A 167 5.51 -25.98 14.22
N GLY A 168 4.79 -24.91 13.84
CA GLY A 168 3.37 -24.98 13.51
C GLY A 168 2.46 -25.02 14.74
N GLY A 169 1.17 -24.85 14.47
CA GLY A 169 0.13 -24.76 15.50
C GLY A 169 0.26 -23.55 16.42
N VAL A 170 0.91 -22.47 15.97
CA VAL A 170 1.11 -21.24 16.77
C VAL A 170 -0.22 -20.55 17.10
N ILE A 171 -1.22 -20.73 16.26
CA ILE A 171 -2.53 -20.07 16.36
C ILE A 171 -3.70 -21.07 16.38
N ASP A 172 -3.44 -22.33 16.71
CA ASP A 172 -4.49 -23.36 16.78
C ASP A 172 -5.51 -23.03 17.86
N THR A 173 -5.04 -22.54 19.01
CA THR A 173 -5.87 -22.00 20.09
C THR A 173 -5.36 -20.63 20.54
N ALA A 174 -6.19 -19.90 21.29
CA ALA A 174 -5.76 -18.67 21.96
C ALA A 174 -4.56 -18.91 22.90
N ALA A 175 -4.57 -20.04 23.62
CA ALA A 175 -3.50 -20.39 24.55
C ALA A 175 -2.16 -20.69 23.85
N ASP A 176 -2.19 -21.33 22.67
CA ASP A 176 -0.99 -21.53 21.85
C ASP A 176 -0.41 -20.19 21.39
N ALA A 177 -1.27 -19.27 20.95
CA ALA A 177 -0.86 -17.94 20.50
C ALA A 177 -0.29 -17.11 21.65
N ASP A 178 -0.96 -17.09 22.81
CA ASP A 178 -0.49 -16.41 24.02
C ASP A 178 0.88 -16.96 24.47
N THR A 179 1.04 -18.29 24.44
CA THR A 179 2.31 -18.96 24.79
C THR A 179 3.44 -18.53 23.86
N PHE A 180 3.19 -18.50 22.55
CA PHE A 180 4.17 -18.06 21.56
C PHE A 180 4.54 -16.58 21.75
N ILE A 181 3.54 -15.70 21.94
CA ILE A 181 3.74 -14.24 22.09
C ILE A 181 4.46 -13.89 23.39
N ALA A 182 4.31 -14.70 24.44
CA ALA A 182 5.07 -14.54 25.66
C ALA A 182 6.58 -14.76 25.44
N ARG A 183 6.98 -15.63 24.50
CA ARG A 183 8.39 -16.03 24.29
C ARG A 183 8.76 -16.21 22.81
N PRO A 184 8.58 -15.20 21.95
CA PRO A 184 8.77 -15.36 20.50
C PRO A 184 10.23 -15.72 20.14
N HIS A 185 11.20 -15.26 20.94
CA HIS A 185 12.62 -15.52 20.73
C HIS A 185 13.00 -16.99 20.87
N ASP A 186 12.32 -17.75 21.75
CA ASP A 186 12.58 -19.18 21.96
C ASP A 186 12.30 -20.02 20.70
N HIS A 187 11.50 -19.47 19.78
CA HIS A 187 11.11 -20.13 18.54
C HIS A 187 11.98 -19.72 17.35
N ARG A 188 12.74 -18.63 17.45
CA ARG A 188 13.40 -17.98 16.31
C ARG A 188 14.25 -18.96 15.50
N ASP A 189 15.15 -19.69 16.17
CA ASP A 189 16.14 -20.54 15.50
C ASP A 189 15.49 -21.70 14.73
N ARG A 190 14.31 -22.16 15.16
CA ARG A 190 13.53 -23.20 14.45
C ARG A 190 13.01 -22.69 13.10
N TYR A 191 12.63 -21.41 13.03
CA TYR A 191 12.11 -20.78 11.82
C TYR A 191 13.22 -20.22 10.90
N VAL A 192 14.45 -20.05 11.40
CA VAL A 192 15.60 -19.64 10.56
C VAL A 192 15.85 -20.61 9.42
N SER A 193 15.86 -21.92 9.70
CA SER A 193 16.07 -22.94 8.66
C SER A 193 14.98 -22.89 7.60
N ILE A 194 13.71 -22.79 7.99
CA ILE A 194 12.57 -22.68 7.07
C ILE A 194 12.73 -21.44 6.17
N ALA A 195 13.03 -20.29 6.79
CA ALA A 195 13.19 -19.02 6.07
C ALA A 195 14.31 -19.09 5.01
N LEU A 196 15.47 -19.61 5.40
CA LEU A 196 16.66 -19.61 4.55
C LEU A 196 16.66 -20.71 3.48
N ARG A 197 16.07 -21.88 3.77
CA ARG A 197 15.79 -22.92 2.77
C ARG A 197 14.84 -22.40 1.69
N ARG A 198 13.78 -21.68 2.09
CA ARG A 198 12.85 -21.06 1.15
C ARG A 198 13.52 -20.02 0.27
N TYR A 199 14.37 -19.19 0.87
CA TYR A 199 15.13 -18.19 0.12
C TYR A 199 16.06 -18.86 -0.90
N ALA A 200 16.76 -19.93 -0.52
CA ALA A 200 17.60 -20.72 -1.41
C ALA A 200 16.81 -21.31 -2.59
N SER A 201 15.60 -21.86 -2.35
CA SER A 201 14.73 -22.34 -3.43
C SER A 201 14.37 -21.23 -4.41
N HIS A 202 14.06 -20.04 -3.91
CA HIS A 202 13.72 -18.92 -4.78
C HIS A 202 14.91 -18.46 -5.63
N LEU A 203 16.13 -18.50 -5.08
CA LEU A 203 17.34 -18.25 -5.87
C LEU A 203 17.51 -19.30 -6.98
N LEU A 204 17.31 -20.58 -6.67
CA LEU A 204 17.38 -21.67 -7.66
C LEU A 204 16.30 -21.54 -8.74
N ASP A 205 15.07 -21.22 -8.37
CA ASP A 205 13.95 -21.01 -9.31
C ASP A 205 14.23 -19.85 -10.28
N LYS A 206 15.01 -18.86 -9.85
CA LYS A 206 15.35 -17.66 -10.61
C LYS A 206 16.67 -17.76 -11.35
N ARG A 207 17.49 -18.76 -11.03
CA ARG A 207 18.77 -19.03 -11.71
C ARG A 207 18.62 -19.16 -13.24
N PRO A 208 17.58 -19.82 -13.80
CA PRO A 208 17.39 -19.92 -15.25
C PRO A 208 17.23 -18.57 -15.97
N ASP A 209 16.73 -17.53 -15.29
CA ASP A 209 16.56 -16.19 -15.86
C ASP A 209 17.90 -15.53 -16.24
N PHE A 210 19.03 -16.07 -15.76
CA PHE A 210 20.38 -15.51 -15.92
C PHE A 210 21.35 -16.43 -16.66
N GLN A 211 20.87 -17.42 -17.41
CA GLN A 211 21.72 -18.40 -18.10
C GLN A 211 22.79 -17.80 -19.02
N ALA A 212 22.52 -16.60 -19.57
CA ALA A 212 23.45 -15.90 -20.45
C ALA A 212 24.64 -15.23 -19.72
N ASP A 213 24.59 -15.06 -18.39
CA ASP A 213 25.63 -14.38 -17.61
C ASP A 213 26.26 -15.32 -16.57
N GLN A 214 27.41 -15.88 -16.95
CA GLN A 214 28.16 -16.83 -16.10
C GLN A 214 28.62 -16.22 -14.77
N ARG A 215 28.86 -14.91 -14.69
CA ARG A 215 29.26 -14.26 -13.43
C ARG A 215 28.08 -14.18 -12.47
N VAL A 216 26.89 -13.89 -12.98
CA VAL A 216 25.65 -13.88 -12.19
C VAL A 216 25.31 -15.29 -11.71
N LEU A 217 25.43 -16.31 -12.58
CA LEU A 217 25.22 -17.70 -12.17
C LEU A 217 26.17 -18.12 -11.04
N ALA A 218 27.47 -17.79 -11.15
CA ALA A 218 28.44 -18.09 -10.10
C ALA A 218 28.10 -17.39 -8.77
N ALA A 219 27.58 -16.16 -8.81
CA ALA A 219 27.14 -15.46 -7.61
C ALA A 219 25.90 -16.09 -6.96
N PHE A 220 24.95 -16.60 -7.77
CA PHE A 220 23.82 -17.37 -7.29
C PHE A 220 24.27 -18.69 -6.65
N ASP A 221 25.15 -19.43 -7.32
CA ASP A 221 25.67 -20.71 -6.82
C ASP A 221 26.43 -20.53 -5.50
N ALA A 222 27.22 -19.46 -5.37
CA ALA A 222 27.89 -19.12 -4.12
C ALA A 222 26.90 -18.77 -2.99
N ALA A 223 25.84 -18.03 -3.29
CA ALA A 223 24.81 -17.70 -2.31
C ALA A 223 24.03 -18.94 -1.85
N VAL A 224 23.65 -19.83 -2.78
CA VAL A 224 22.97 -21.10 -2.48
C VAL A 224 23.88 -22.02 -1.66
N ALA A 225 25.16 -22.11 -2.00
CA ALA A 225 26.13 -22.90 -1.23
C ALA A 225 26.29 -22.37 0.20
N ALA A 226 26.31 -21.04 0.39
CA ALA A 226 26.36 -20.44 1.72
C ALA A 226 25.10 -20.74 2.55
N LEU A 227 23.94 -20.92 1.91
CA LEU A 227 22.67 -21.23 2.57
C LEU A 227 22.52 -22.73 2.91
N ALA A 228 23.33 -23.62 2.31
CA ALA A 228 23.24 -25.07 2.51
C ALA A 228 23.43 -25.50 3.98
N VAL A 229 24.10 -24.68 4.80
CA VAL A 229 24.22 -24.92 6.25
C VAL A 229 22.88 -24.94 6.98
N HIS A 230 21.83 -24.38 6.36
CA HIS A 230 20.47 -24.34 6.91
C HIS A 230 19.57 -25.48 6.38
N GLY A 231 20.11 -26.40 5.59
CA GLY A 231 19.41 -27.53 4.99
C GLY A 231 19.18 -27.37 3.49
N ASP A 232 18.68 -28.43 2.87
CA ASP A 232 18.42 -28.46 1.43
C ASP A 232 17.30 -27.47 1.06
N PRO A 233 17.40 -26.77 -0.08
CA PRO A 233 16.30 -25.97 -0.61
C PRO A 233 15.00 -26.79 -0.65
N ASP A 234 13.87 -26.13 -0.37
CA ASP A 234 12.55 -26.72 -0.56
C ASP A 234 12.43 -27.27 -1.99
N ARG A 235 11.91 -28.48 -2.10
CA ARG A 235 11.66 -29.10 -3.40
C ARG A 235 10.69 -28.22 -4.18
N PRO A 236 10.91 -28.02 -5.49
CA PRO A 236 9.93 -27.35 -6.33
C PRO A 236 8.57 -28.07 -6.21
N ALA A 237 7.50 -27.29 -6.31
CA ALA A 237 6.15 -27.86 -6.29
C ALA A 237 6.03 -28.92 -7.39
N ARG A 238 5.42 -30.06 -7.08
CA ARG A 238 5.15 -31.08 -8.10
C ARG A 238 4.25 -30.50 -9.19
N GLU A 239 4.35 -31.06 -10.38
CA GLU A 239 3.40 -30.73 -11.44
C GLU A 239 1.96 -31.10 -11.03
N PRO A 240 0.95 -30.31 -11.42
CA PRO A 240 -0.45 -30.65 -11.21
C PRO A 240 -0.81 -31.97 -11.91
N THR A 241 -1.56 -32.82 -11.23
CA THR A 241 -2.10 -34.05 -11.81
C THR A 241 -3.22 -33.74 -12.80
N ALA A 242 -3.51 -34.67 -13.71
CA ALA A 242 -4.63 -34.55 -14.64
C ALA A 242 -5.99 -34.41 -13.93
N ALA A 243 -6.13 -34.97 -12.73
CA ALA A 243 -7.35 -34.84 -11.93
C ALA A 243 -7.52 -33.42 -11.38
N GLU A 244 -6.44 -32.83 -10.84
CA GLU A 244 -6.45 -31.45 -10.34
C GLU A 244 -6.68 -30.44 -11.46
N LEU A 245 -6.08 -30.67 -12.63
CA LEU A 245 -6.32 -29.86 -13.83
C LEU A 245 -7.81 -29.84 -14.19
N ARG A 246 -8.42 -31.03 -14.33
CA ARG A 246 -9.86 -31.15 -14.63
C ARG A 246 -10.74 -30.52 -13.56
N HIS A 247 -10.38 -30.69 -12.29
CA HIS A 247 -11.16 -30.14 -11.17
C HIS A 247 -11.14 -28.60 -11.18
N VAL A 248 -9.97 -27.99 -11.30
CA VAL A 248 -9.84 -26.52 -11.41
C VAL A 248 -10.55 -25.98 -12.64
N ASP A 249 -10.37 -26.62 -13.80
CA ASP A 249 -11.01 -26.21 -15.04
C ASP A 249 -12.54 -26.34 -14.96
N GLY A 250 -13.04 -27.37 -14.26
CA GLY A 250 -14.46 -27.56 -13.96
C GLY A 250 -15.05 -26.46 -13.08
N LEU A 251 -14.37 -26.08 -11.99
CA LEU A 251 -14.80 -24.99 -11.10
C LEU A 251 -14.85 -23.64 -11.82
N LEU A 252 -13.82 -23.33 -12.61
CA LEU A 252 -13.79 -22.11 -13.43
C LEU A 252 -14.91 -22.11 -14.46
N THR A 253 -15.12 -23.23 -15.15
CA THR A 253 -16.20 -23.37 -16.14
C THR A 253 -17.58 -23.17 -15.50
N ALA A 254 -17.83 -23.81 -14.37
CA ALA A 254 -19.09 -23.67 -13.62
C ALA A 254 -19.32 -22.21 -13.20
N ARG A 255 -18.28 -21.52 -12.73
CA ARG A 255 -18.39 -20.10 -12.33
C ARG A 255 -18.70 -19.19 -13.52
N ILE A 256 -18.03 -19.40 -14.65
CA ILE A 256 -18.28 -18.61 -15.88
C ILE A 256 -19.67 -18.90 -16.44
N ALA A 257 -20.16 -20.14 -16.33
CA ALA A 257 -21.52 -20.47 -16.74
C ALA A 257 -22.58 -19.80 -15.85
N ALA A 258 -22.31 -19.66 -14.54
CA ALA A 258 -23.18 -18.98 -13.59
C ALA A 258 -23.21 -17.46 -13.79
N ASP A 259 -22.14 -16.87 -14.31
CA ASP A 259 -22.04 -15.43 -14.60
C ASP A 259 -21.39 -15.19 -15.98
N PRO A 260 -22.21 -15.19 -17.06
CA PRO A 260 -21.71 -15.02 -18.41
C PRO A 260 -21.06 -13.65 -18.67
N THR A 261 -21.42 -12.62 -17.91
CA THR A 261 -20.93 -11.24 -18.09
C THR A 261 -19.41 -11.14 -17.88
N VAL A 262 -18.84 -12.08 -17.12
CA VAL A 262 -17.39 -12.20 -16.92
C VAL A 262 -16.65 -12.41 -18.25
N ARG A 263 -17.26 -13.06 -19.25
CA ARG A 263 -16.65 -13.25 -20.57
C ARG A 263 -16.61 -11.97 -21.42
N GLU A 264 -17.48 -11.02 -21.11
CA GLU A 264 -17.59 -9.76 -21.84
C GLU A 264 -16.54 -8.74 -21.36
N ASP A 265 -15.93 -8.95 -20.19
CA ASP A 265 -14.84 -8.08 -19.71
C ASP A 265 -13.59 -8.24 -20.58
N PRO A 266 -13.03 -7.16 -21.15
CA PRO A 266 -11.81 -7.21 -21.97
C PRO A 266 -10.61 -7.87 -21.29
N ARG A 267 -10.58 -7.88 -19.95
CA ARG A 267 -9.50 -8.42 -19.12
C ARG A 267 -9.68 -9.90 -18.78
N PHE A 268 -10.74 -10.53 -19.28
CA PHE A 268 -11.13 -11.90 -18.95
C PHE A 268 -10.02 -12.92 -19.19
N ALA A 269 -9.37 -12.89 -20.37
CA ALA A 269 -8.37 -13.90 -20.74
C ALA A 269 -7.20 -13.95 -19.73
N ASP A 270 -6.66 -12.80 -19.37
CA ASP A 270 -5.56 -12.69 -18.41
C ASP A 270 -6.01 -13.03 -16.99
N ALA A 271 -7.20 -12.57 -16.59
CA ALA A 271 -7.77 -12.90 -15.30
C ALA A 271 -7.99 -14.42 -15.15
N TYR A 272 -8.48 -15.09 -16.20
CA TYR A 272 -8.68 -16.53 -16.25
C TYR A 272 -7.36 -17.28 -16.08
N LEU A 273 -6.32 -16.93 -16.84
CA LEU A 273 -5.01 -17.57 -16.73
C LEU A 273 -4.39 -17.39 -15.34
N ARG A 274 -4.49 -16.19 -14.77
CA ARG A 274 -4.00 -15.91 -13.40
C ARG A 274 -4.80 -16.67 -12.34
N ALA A 275 -6.12 -16.76 -12.51
CA ALA A 275 -7.01 -17.49 -11.60
C ALA A 275 -6.69 -18.99 -11.65
N ARG A 276 -6.63 -19.57 -12.85
CA ARG A 276 -6.25 -20.97 -13.10
C ARG A 276 -4.89 -21.30 -12.50
N LYS A 277 -3.86 -20.51 -12.77
CA LYS A 277 -2.52 -20.70 -12.18
C LYS A 277 -2.55 -20.67 -10.65
N THR A 278 -3.33 -19.74 -10.07
CA THR A 278 -3.46 -19.62 -8.62
C THR A 278 -4.17 -20.82 -8.01
N MET A 279 -5.26 -21.27 -8.61
CA MET A 279 -6.03 -22.44 -8.14
C MET A 279 -5.25 -23.74 -8.30
N LEU A 280 -4.52 -23.94 -9.41
CA LEU A 280 -3.67 -25.12 -9.58
C LEU A 280 -2.57 -25.19 -8.53
N ARG A 281 -1.95 -24.05 -8.19
CA ARG A 281 -1.00 -23.97 -7.09
C ARG A 281 -1.67 -24.40 -5.77
N TRP A 282 -2.85 -23.89 -5.47
CA TRP A 282 -3.59 -24.28 -4.26
C TRP A 282 -3.95 -25.77 -4.23
N ALA A 283 -4.35 -26.36 -5.37
CA ALA A 283 -4.61 -27.79 -5.49
C ALA A 283 -3.34 -28.61 -5.20
N VAL A 284 -2.21 -28.23 -5.79
CA VAL A 284 -0.91 -28.89 -5.54
C VAL A 284 -0.49 -28.78 -4.07
N GLU A 285 -0.80 -27.67 -3.42
CA GLU A 285 -0.62 -27.43 -1.98
C GLU A 285 -1.62 -28.21 -1.10
N GLY A 286 -2.56 -28.97 -1.69
CA GLY A 286 -3.55 -29.76 -0.97
C GLY A 286 -4.71 -28.94 -0.38
N ARG A 287 -4.88 -27.68 -0.79
CA ARG A 287 -5.99 -26.85 -0.33
C ARG A 287 -7.29 -27.31 -0.95
N GLU A 288 -8.35 -27.35 -0.14
CA GLU A 288 -9.69 -27.61 -0.64
C GLU A 288 -10.15 -26.46 -1.54
N LEU A 289 -10.60 -26.81 -2.74
CA LEU A 289 -11.12 -25.86 -3.73
C LEU A 289 -12.63 -26.05 -3.85
N THR A 290 -13.37 -25.15 -3.23
CA THR A 290 -14.84 -25.21 -3.20
C THR A 290 -15.49 -24.35 -4.29
N ASP A 291 -14.83 -23.25 -4.67
CA ASP A 291 -15.30 -22.37 -5.75
C ASP A 291 -14.17 -21.67 -6.51
N ALA A 292 -14.54 -20.92 -7.55
CA ALA A 292 -13.64 -20.12 -8.38
C ALA A 292 -13.87 -18.60 -8.25
N THR A 293 -14.31 -18.11 -7.08
CA THR A 293 -14.51 -16.66 -6.81
C THR A 293 -13.24 -15.84 -6.98
N ILE A 294 -12.06 -16.47 -6.89
CA ILE A 294 -10.76 -15.87 -7.18
C ILE A 294 -10.70 -15.23 -8.58
N LEU A 295 -11.54 -15.66 -9.53
CA LEU A 295 -11.65 -15.06 -10.86
C LEU A 295 -11.97 -13.55 -10.80
N TYR A 296 -12.92 -13.13 -9.96
CA TYR A 296 -13.26 -11.71 -9.79
C TYR A 296 -12.13 -10.92 -9.15
N THR A 297 -11.41 -11.54 -8.21
CA THR A 297 -10.22 -10.93 -7.61
C THR A 297 -9.14 -10.72 -8.67
N LYS A 298 -8.98 -11.65 -9.62
CA LYS A 298 -8.01 -11.51 -10.72
C LYS A 298 -8.46 -10.51 -11.78
N LEU A 299 -9.75 -10.41 -12.09
CA LEU A 299 -10.29 -9.34 -12.94
C LEU A 299 -9.93 -7.96 -12.37
N ARG A 300 -10.19 -7.74 -11.08
CA ARG A 300 -9.81 -6.50 -10.39
C ARG A 300 -8.29 -6.27 -10.42
N SER A 301 -7.51 -7.32 -10.20
CA SER A 301 -6.04 -7.24 -10.23
C SER A 301 -5.50 -6.87 -11.61
N VAL A 302 -6.07 -7.39 -12.70
CA VAL A 302 -5.65 -7.02 -14.06
C VAL A 302 -6.03 -5.57 -14.32
N GLY A 303 -7.25 -5.15 -13.97
CA GLY A 303 -7.64 -3.74 -14.12
C GLY A 303 -6.74 -2.75 -13.35
N LEU A 304 -6.24 -3.13 -12.17
CA LEU A 304 -5.25 -2.32 -11.43
C LEU A 304 -3.88 -2.31 -12.11
N ASP A 305 -3.47 -3.40 -12.75
CA ASP A 305 -2.21 -3.45 -13.49
C ASP A 305 -2.29 -2.63 -14.78
N ASP A 306 -3.43 -2.65 -15.48
CA ASP A 306 -3.71 -1.80 -16.65
C ASP A 306 -3.66 -0.33 -16.24
N ALA A 307 -4.38 0.07 -15.19
CA ALA A 307 -4.33 1.45 -14.67
C ALA A 307 -2.91 1.89 -14.27
N ARG A 308 -2.09 0.98 -13.72
CA ARG A 308 -0.67 1.26 -13.42
C ARG A 308 0.19 1.31 -14.68
N ALA A 309 -0.12 0.52 -15.69
CA ALA A 309 0.55 0.56 -16.98
C ALA A 309 0.24 1.89 -17.67
N ASP A 310 -1.04 2.28 -17.74
CA ASP A 310 -1.51 3.55 -18.26
C ASP A 310 -0.89 4.73 -17.51
N TYR A 311 -0.83 4.67 -16.18
CA TYR A 311 -0.13 5.69 -15.38
C TYR A 311 1.36 5.76 -15.70
N ARG A 312 2.04 4.62 -15.88
CA ARG A 312 3.46 4.59 -16.25
C ARG A 312 3.68 5.11 -17.68
N THR A 313 2.82 4.75 -18.62
CA THR A 313 2.83 5.24 -19.99
C THR A 313 2.59 6.75 -20.00
N ALA A 314 1.55 7.24 -19.34
CA ALA A 314 1.27 8.67 -19.19
C ALA A 314 2.42 9.44 -18.51
N ARG A 315 3.16 8.80 -17.60
CA ARG A 315 4.34 9.38 -16.94
C ARG A 315 5.60 9.35 -17.80
N HIS A 316 5.73 8.39 -18.72
CA HIS A 316 6.92 8.21 -19.57
C HIS A 316 6.76 8.77 -20.98
N GLU A 317 5.54 8.93 -21.49
CA GLU A 317 5.18 9.65 -22.70
C GLU A 317 5.10 11.16 -22.43
N VAL A 318 6.06 11.69 -21.68
CA VAL A 318 6.35 13.13 -21.71
C VAL A 318 7.11 13.37 -23.02
N SER A 319 6.36 13.68 -24.07
CA SER A 319 6.91 14.14 -25.35
C SER A 319 7.95 15.24 -25.09
N VAL A 320 9.15 15.13 -25.68
CA VAL A 320 10.18 16.18 -25.72
C VAL A 320 9.78 17.26 -26.75
N ALA A 321 8.51 17.64 -26.73
CA ALA A 321 8.03 18.88 -27.30
C ALA A 321 7.91 19.86 -26.13
N ASP A 322 8.24 21.14 -26.37
CA ASP A 322 8.02 22.23 -25.42
C ASP A 322 6.76 22.00 -24.60
N PRO A 323 6.79 22.17 -23.26
CA PRO A 323 5.74 21.72 -22.36
C PRO A 323 4.41 22.20 -22.92
N ALA A 324 3.64 21.25 -23.45
CA ALA A 324 2.35 21.54 -24.01
C ALA A 324 1.55 22.22 -22.90
N VAL A 325 1.27 23.50 -23.11
CA VAL A 325 0.21 24.20 -22.41
C VAL A 325 -0.99 23.29 -22.58
N LEU A 326 -1.44 22.66 -21.48
CA LEU A 326 -2.75 22.03 -21.43
C LEU A 326 -3.72 23.17 -21.71
N ASP A 327 -4.10 23.31 -22.97
CA ASP A 327 -5.16 24.19 -23.40
C ASP A 327 -6.42 23.68 -22.69
N SER A 328 -6.89 24.49 -21.74
CA SER A 328 -8.15 24.37 -21.01
C SER A 328 -8.72 22.94 -20.92
N ALA A 329 -8.49 22.25 -19.79
CA ALA A 329 -9.55 21.39 -19.29
C ALA A 329 -10.73 22.34 -19.03
N THR A 330 -11.75 22.30 -19.89
CA THR A 330 -12.94 23.13 -19.76
C THR A 330 -13.49 22.92 -18.36
N GLU A 331 -13.40 23.96 -17.51
CA GLU A 331 -13.88 23.89 -16.14
C GLU A 331 -15.37 23.56 -16.12
N PRO A 332 -15.86 22.71 -15.20
CA PRO A 332 -17.28 22.45 -15.08
C PRO A 332 -18.03 23.76 -14.81
N THR A 333 -18.83 24.18 -15.79
CA THR A 333 -19.50 25.50 -15.86
C THR A 333 -20.41 25.80 -14.66
N GLY A 334 -20.75 24.79 -13.85
CA GLY A 334 -21.58 24.90 -12.65
C GLY A 334 -20.83 25.37 -11.39
N PHE A 335 -19.53 25.10 -11.26
CA PHE A 335 -18.81 25.37 -9.99
C PHE A 335 -18.67 26.87 -9.69
N GLY A 336 -18.54 27.70 -10.73
CA GLY A 336 -18.47 29.16 -10.58
C GLY A 336 -19.78 29.85 -10.22
N ARG A 337 -20.93 29.15 -10.28
CA ARG A 337 -22.25 29.73 -9.93
C ARG A 337 -22.56 29.64 -8.43
N LEU A 338 -21.82 28.82 -7.68
CA LEU A 338 -22.00 28.57 -6.25
C LEU A 338 -21.23 29.53 -5.35
N LEU A 339 -20.43 30.44 -5.92
CA LEU A 339 -19.50 31.25 -5.13
C LEU A 339 -20.16 32.56 -4.68
N ASP A 340 -20.79 32.53 -3.52
CA ASP A 340 -21.19 33.75 -2.81
C ASP A 340 -20.13 34.20 -1.80
N THR A 341 -20.27 35.44 -1.32
CA THR A 341 -19.31 36.05 -0.39
C THR A 341 -19.15 35.26 0.91
N ASP A 342 -20.19 34.54 1.35
CA ASP A 342 -20.18 33.78 2.60
C ASP A 342 -19.39 32.46 2.43
N ILE A 343 -19.52 31.77 1.29
CA ILE A 343 -18.72 30.61 0.92
C ILE A 343 -17.24 30.98 0.79
N LEU A 344 -16.94 32.12 0.17
CA LEU A 344 -15.55 32.57 0.00
C LEU A 344 -14.91 33.00 1.33
N SER A 345 -15.68 33.62 2.23
CA SER A 345 -15.20 33.94 3.57
C SER A 345 -14.90 32.67 4.37
N ARG A 346 -15.79 31.67 4.34
CA ARG A 346 -15.56 30.37 5.01
C ARG A 346 -14.36 29.63 4.42
N ALA A 347 -14.22 29.62 3.10
CA ALA A 347 -13.07 29.01 2.42
C ALA A 347 -11.75 29.66 2.85
N ALA A 348 -11.73 30.98 3.06
CA ALA A 348 -10.54 31.69 3.54
C ALA A 348 -10.15 31.28 4.96
N ASP A 349 -11.12 30.96 5.82
CA ASP A 349 -10.90 30.51 7.19
C ASP A 349 -10.40 29.05 7.26
N GLU A 350 -10.70 28.22 6.25
CA GLU A 350 -10.24 26.83 6.16
C GLU A 350 -8.86 26.65 5.51
N LEU A 351 -8.20 27.71 5.07
CA LEU A 351 -6.90 27.59 4.39
C LEU A 351 -5.80 26.97 5.26
N ASP A 352 -5.91 27.09 6.59
CA ASP A 352 -4.98 26.46 7.55
C ASP A 352 -5.07 24.92 7.52
N THR A 353 -6.21 24.35 7.13
CA THR A 353 -6.41 22.89 7.02
C THR A 353 -6.02 22.35 5.65
N VAL A 354 -6.07 23.20 4.61
CA VAL A 354 -5.76 22.85 3.21
C VAL A 354 -4.27 22.93 2.89
N ALA A 355 -3.57 23.95 3.39
CA ALA A 355 -2.16 24.16 3.09
C ALA A 355 -1.38 24.77 4.27
N PRO A 356 -0.12 24.36 4.49
CA PRO A 356 0.71 24.95 5.52
C PRO A 356 1.09 26.40 5.15
N PRO A 357 1.58 27.21 6.11
CA PRO A 357 1.95 28.60 5.87
C PRO A 357 2.96 28.76 4.72
N SER A 358 2.56 29.47 3.67
CA SER A 358 3.41 29.87 2.55
C SER A 358 2.92 31.14 1.87
N TRP A 359 3.76 31.70 1.00
CA TRP A 359 3.36 32.83 0.16
C TRP A 359 2.15 32.49 -0.73
N GLU A 360 2.12 31.29 -1.33
CA GLU A 360 1.00 30.86 -2.19
C GLU A 360 -0.31 30.77 -1.40
N ARG A 361 -0.26 30.33 -0.14
CA ARG A 361 -1.41 30.32 0.74
C ARG A 361 -1.86 31.72 1.13
N ALA A 362 -0.92 32.63 1.40
CA ALA A 362 -1.24 34.03 1.70
C ALA A 362 -1.93 34.71 0.51
N LEU A 363 -1.42 34.48 -0.71
CA LEU A 363 -2.04 34.98 -1.94
C LEU A 363 -3.44 34.37 -2.17
N ALA A 364 -3.62 33.07 -1.94
CA ALA A 364 -4.94 32.45 -2.00
C ALA A 364 -5.93 33.05 -0.98
N ALA A 365 -5.47 33.36 0.24
CA ALA A 365 -6.28 34.02 1.26
C ALA A 365 -6.69 35.43 0.85
N GLU A 366 -5.80 36.20 0.23
CA GLU A 366 -6.11 37.53 -0.31
C GLU A 366 -7.14 37.47 -1.43
N LEU A 367 -7.03 36.50 -2.34
CA LEU A 367 -7.99 36.29 -3.43
C LEU A 367 -9.38 35.93 -2.89
N LEU A 368 -9.47 35.00 -1.94
CA LEU A 368 -10.76 34.62 -1.33
C LEU A 368 -11.41 35.80 -0.58
N ARG A 369 -10.63 36.55 0.22
CA ARG A 369 -11.13 37.73 0.96
C ARG A 369 -11.48 38.90 0.05
N GLY A 370 -10.83 39.02 -1.11
CA GLY A 370 -11.14 40.00 -2.14
C GLY A 370 -12.40 39.67 -2.96
N GLY A 371 -13.09 38.57 -2.63
CA GLY A 371 -14.25 38.08 -3.39
C GLY A 371 -13.89 37.40 -4.71
N ALA A 372 -12.59 37.19 -4.97
CA ALA A 372 -12.09 36.47 -6.13
C ALA A 372 -12.04 34.96 -5.83
N GLY A 373 -13.22 34.37 -5.63
CA GLY A 373 -13.38 32.93 -5.46
C GLY A 373 -13.07 32.12 -6.71
N ARG A 374 -13.07 32.78 -7.87
CA ARG A 374 -12.74 32.22 -9.17
C ARG A 374 -11.89 33.21 -9.94
N VAL A 375 -10.67 32.80 -10.24
CA VAL A 375 -9.77 33.51 -11.15
C VAL A 375 -9.44 32.54 -12.27
N PRO A 376 -9.76 32.84 -13.54
CA PRO A 376 -9.33 32.02 -14.67
C PRO A 376 -7.83 31.75 -14.58
N PHE A 377 -7.41 30.52 -14.85
CA PHE A 377 -6.02 30.11 -14.60
C PHE A 377 -5.00 30.98 -15.35
N ASP A 378 -5.33 31.48 -16.55
CA ASP A 378 -4.46 32.39 -17.30
C ASP A 378 -4.27 33.75 -16.60
N ASP A 379 -5.33 34.29 -16.01
CA ASP A 379 -5.30 35.53 -15.25
C ASP A 379 -4.54 35.33 -13.94
N LEU A 380 -4.77 34.20 -13.26
CA LEU A 380 -4.03 33.82 -12.06
C LEU A 380 -2.54 33.65 -12.34
N ARG A 381 -2.20 32.99 -13.46
CA ARG A 381 -0.82 32.83 -13.91
C ARG A 381 -0.16 34.16 -14.24
N ALA A 382 -0.87 35.08 -14.89
CA ALA A 382 -0.37 36.42 -15.18
C ALA A 382 -0.12 37.21 -13.89
N MET A 383 -1.06 37.14 -12.93
CA MET A 383 -0.97 37.78 -11.62
C MET A 383 0.21 37.24 -10.80
N VAL A 384 0.31 35.92 -10.65
CA VAL A 384 1.40 35.26 -9.93
C VAL A 384 2.74 35.58 -10.56
N ARG A 385 2.84 35.59 -11.89
CA ARG A 385 4.09 35.95 -12.58
C ARG A 385 4.47 37.42 -12.36
N ALA A 386 3.49 38.32 -12.34
CA ALA A 386 3.73 39.73 -12.05
C ALA A 386 4.24 39.92 -10.61
N ASP A 387 3.60 39.30 -9.63
CA ASP A 387 3.99 39.40 -8.22
C ASP A 387 5.36 38.74 -7.97
N TRP A 388 5.60 37.58 -8.57
CA TRP A 388 6.90 36.90 -8.52
C TRP A 388 8.05 37.75 -9.06
N ASN A 389 7.83 38.44 -10.18
CA ASN A 389 8.84 39.30 -10.80
C ASN A 389 9.07 40.61 -10.03
N ALA A 390 8.07 41.10 -9.28
CA ALA A 390 8.19 42.30 -8.46
C ALA A 390 9.16 42.11 -7.28
N VAL A 391 9.34 40.87 -6.80
CA VAL A 391 10.18 40.56 -5.62
C VAL A 391 11.63 40.23 -5.98
N GLY A 392 11.91 39.81 -7.22
CA GLY A 392 13.27 39.51 -7.72
C GLY A 392 13.53 38.02 -7.99
N GLY A 393 14.73 37.70 -8.51
CA GLY A 393 15.04 36.43 -9.20
C GLY A 393 14.86 35.13 -8.40
N ASP A 394 14.89 35.20 -7.07
CA ASP A 394 14.73 34.03 -6.18
C ASP A 394 13.26 33.79 -5.76
N GLY A 395 12.33 34.67 -6.17
CA GLY A 395 10.90 34.58 -5.85
C GLY A 395 10.51 35.17 -4.49
N PRO A 396 9.20 35.15 -4.16
CA PRO A 396 8.67 35.72 -2.92
C PRO A 396 9.17 34.99 -1.65
N PRO A 397 9.40 35.72 -0.53
CA PRO A 397 9.74 35.11 0.75
C PRO A 397 8.68 34.09 1.17
N THR A 398 9.11 32.92 1.63
CA THR A 398 8.22 31.81 2.05
C THR A 398 7.42 31.13 0.94
N ALA A 399 7.72 31.41 -0.34
CA ALA A 399 7.20 30.62 -1.45
C ALA A 399 7.70 29.17 -1.37
N ARG A 400 6.80 28.22 -1.60
CA ARG A 400 7.13 26.79 -1.66
C ARG A 400 7.42 26.34 -3.08
N ALA A 401 6.85 27.03 -4.06
CA ALA A 401 7.18 26.81 -5.45
C ALA A 401 8.60 27.28 -5.77
N ARG A 402 9.22 26.68 -6.80
CA ARG A 402 10.56 27.08 -7.27
C ARG A 402 10.52 28.08 -8.43
N ASN A 403 9.32 28.32 -8.99
CA ASN A 403 9.11 29.20 -10.12
C ASN A 403 7.63 29.65 -10.16
N PRO A 404 7.31 30.75 -10.86
CA PRO A 404 5.95 31.30 -10.89
C PRO A 404 4.92 30.39 -11.54
N VAL A 405 5.33 29.46 -12.41
CA VAL A 405 4.40 28.53 -13.07
C VAL A 405 3.91 27.48 -12.07
N VAL A 406 4.82 26.92 -11.27
CA VAL A 406 4.48 26.00 -10.18
C VAL A 406 3.68 26.72 -9.11
N ALA A 407 4.02 27.97 -8.81
CA ALA A 407 3.33 28.77 -7.81
C ALA A 407 1.87 29.06 -8.23
N ALA A 408 1.62 29.38 -9.50
CA ALA A 408 0.27 29.59 -10.02
C ALA A 408 -0.60 28.34 -9.89
N ARG A 409 -0.03 27.15 -10.18
CA ARG A 409 -0.72 25.87 -9.99
C ARG A 409 -1.00 25.55 -8.54
N LEU A 410 -0.09 25.96 -7.65
CA LEU A 410 -0.25 25.75 -6.22
C LEU A 410 -1.36 26.64 -5.66
N VAL A 411 -1.37 27.93 -6.01
CA VAL A 411 -2.43 28.86 -5.64
C VAL A 411 -3.79 28.38 -6.16
N ASP A 412 -3.83 27.96 -7.42
CA ASP A 412 -5.01 27.37 -8.07
C ASP A 412 -5.56 26.13 -7.33
N ALA A 413 -4.68 25.19 -6.96
CA ALA A 413 -5.05 24.01 -6.20
C ALA A 413 -5.52 24.36 -4.78
N ILE A 414 -4.87 25.31 -4.11
CA ILE A 414 -5.25 25.78 -2.77
C ILE A 414 -6.64 26.44 -2.80
N LEU A 415 -6.90 27.31 -3.78
CA LEU A 415 -8.20 27.96 -3.96
C LEU A 415 -9.31 26.93 -4.19
N PHE A 416 -9.08 25.97 -5.09
CA PHE A 416 -10.07 24.93 -5.38
C PHE A 416 -10.37 24.08 -4.15
N MET A 417 -9.34 23.62 -3.43
CA MET A 417 -9.51 22.76 -2.26
C MET A 417 -10.17 23.49 -1.09
N ALA A 418 -9.84 24.77 -0.88
CA ALA A 418 -10.47 25.60 0.14
C ALA A 418 -11.96 25.77 -0.12
N VAL A 419 -12.34 26.11 -1.36
CA VAL A 419 -13.75 26.22 -1.77
C VAL A 419 -14.45 24.86 -1.69
N ALA A 420 -13.84 23.78 -2.19
CA ALA A 420 -14.43 22.44 -2.14
C ALA A 420 -14.62 21.90 -0.70
N SER A 421 -13.84 22.39 0.27
CA SER A 421 -13.94 21.96 1.66
C SER A 421 -15.13 22.57 2.42
N VAL A 422 -15.69 23.67 1.94
CA VAL A 422 -16.76 24.42 2.64
C VAL A 422 -18.12 24.35 1.95
N ILE A 423 -18.18 23.79 0.75
CA ILE A 423 -19.44 23.54 0.02
C ILE A 423 -20.03 22.23 0.53
N ASP A 424 -21.26 22.27 1.06
CA ASP A 424 -21.96 21.09 1.58
C ASP A 424 -22.60 20.29 0.42
N THR A 425 -22.88 19.01 0.66
CA THR A 425 -23.53 18.09 -0.29
C THR A 425 -24.87 18.63 -0.78
N ASP A 426 -25.58 19.38 0.07
CA ASP A 426 -26.84 20.04 -0.26
C ASP A 426 -26.66 21.25 -1.19
N ASP A 427 -25.53 21.96 -1.11
CA ASP A 427 -25.19 23.08 -2.00
C ASP A 427 -24.86 22.58 -3.43
N VAL A 428 -24.31 21.37 -3.56
CA VAL A 428 -23.95 20.79 -4.87
C VAL A 428 -25.11 19.99 -5.48
N ALA A 429 -26.06 19.51 -4.68
CA ALA A 429 -27.15 18.65 -5.12
C ALA A 429 -28.05 19.29 -6.21
N GLU A 430 -28.23 20.61 -6.19
CA GLU A 430 -29.02 21.33 -7.20
C GLU A 430 -28.31 21.49 -8.56
N LEU A 431 -27.00 21.22 -8.66
CA LEU A 431 -26.17 21.51 -9.84
C LEU A 431 -25.41 20.29 -10.41
N LEU A 432 -25.45 19.14 -9.74
CA LEU A 432 -24.72 17.95 -10.16
C LEU A 432 -25.54 17.06 -11.09
N ASP A 433 -25.26 17.14 -12.39
CA ASP A 433 -25.37 15.93 -13.22
C ASP A 433 -24.12 15.04 -13.03
N ALA A 434 -24.22 13.79 -13.50
CA ALA A 434 -23.13 12.80 -13.36
C ALA A 434 -21.82 13.20 -14.09
N THR A 435 -21.86 14.19 -14.98
CA THR A 435 -20.70 14.72 -15.70
C THR A 435 -20.02 15.78 -14.85
N VAL A 436 -20.76 16.74 -14.28
CA VAL A 436 -20.24 17.76 -13.37
C VAL A 436 -19.62 17.12 -12.13
N ALA A 437 -20.23 16.07 -11.58
CA ALA A 437 -19.67 15.30 -10.46
C ALA A 437 -18.33 14.64 -10.81
N ARG A 438 -18.22 14.10 -12.03
CA ARG A 438 -17.00 13.46 -12.53
C ARG A 438 -15.88 14.49 -12.74
N ASP A 439 -16.21 15.66 -13.28
CA ASP A 439 -15.26 16.73 -13.55
C ASP A 439 -14.73 17.37 -12.25
N ILE A 440 -15.60 17.56 -11.26
CA ILE A 440 -15.20 18.00 -9.91
C ILE A 440 -14.30 16.94 -9.24
N GLY A 441 -14.64 15.66 -9.35
CA GLY A 441 -13.82 14.57 -8.83
C GLY A 441 -12.42 14.53 -9.47
N ALA A 442 -12.35 14.62 -10.80
CA ALA A 442 -11.08 14.67 -11.53
C ALA A 442 -10.25 15.91 -11.15
N ARG A 443 -10.90 17.05 -10.93
CA ARG A 443 -10.26 18.29 -10.50
C ARG A 443 -9.72 18.18 -9.07
N PHE A 444 -10.47 17.56 -8.17
CA PHE A 444 -10.06 17.28 -6.80
C PHE A 444 -8.84 16.38 -6.76
N ASP A 445 -8.83 15.29 -7.53
CA ASP A 445 -7.67 14.40 -7.63
C ASP A 445 -6.43 15.13 -8.18
N GLY A 446 -6.62 16.02 -9.15
CA GLY A 446 -5.56 16.88 -9.70
C GLY A 446 -4.99 17.85 -8.66
N ALA A 447 -5.85 18.57 -7.94
CA ALA A 447 -5.43 19.52 -6.90
C ALA A 447 -4.75 18.83 -5.72
N ALA A 448 -5.29 17.69 -5.26
CA ALA A 448 -4.68 16.87 -4.21
C ALA A 448 -3.31 16.32 -4.63
N THR A 449 -3.15 15.93 -5.89
CA THR A 449 -1.85 15.49 -6.43
C THR A 449 -0.81 16.61 -6.42
N VAL A 450 -1.20 17.84 -6.80
CA VAL A 450 -0.30 19.01 -6.76
C VAL A 450 0.15 19.30 -5.33
N LEU A 451 -0.76 19.28 -4.36
CA LEU A 451 -0.45 19.51 -2.95
C LEU A 451 0.41 18.39 -2.35
N TYR A 452 0.12 17.12 -2.69
CA TYR A 452 0.86 15.95 -2.19
C TYR A 452 2.28 15.86 -2.74
N ALA A 453 2.47 16.14 -4.04
CA ALA A 453 3.79 16.11 -4.67
C ALA A 453 4.77 17.11 -4.03
N LEU A 454 4.25 18.18 -3.43
CA LEU A 454 5.06 19.21 -2.75
C LEU A 454 5.23 18.92 -1.25
N GLY A 455 4.29 18.24 -0.61
CA GLY A 455 4.43 17.77 0.78
C GLY A 455 5.37 16.57 0.94
N ALA A 456 5.55 15.75 -0.10
CA ALA A 456 6.50 14.64 -0.10
C ALA A 456 7.98 15.08 -0.16
N ASP A 457 8.25 16.32 -0.59
CA ASP A 457 9.59 16.90 -0.72
C ASP A 457 10.15 17.43 0.63
N GLU A 458 9.34 17.47 1.71
CA GLU A 458 9.79 17.86 3.06
C GLU A 458 10.63 16.79 3.77
N GLY A 459 10.72 15.58 3.19
CA GLY A 459 11.32 14.42 3.83
C GLY A 459 12.80 14.16 3.55
N GLU A 460 13.42 14.81 2.55
CA GLU A 460 14.77 14.41 2.13
C GLU A 460 15.86 15.47 2.05
N ASP A 461 15.61 16.78 1.90
CA ASP A 461 16.69 17.77 2.10
C ASP A 461 16.16 19.19 2.29
N GLY A 462 16.65 19.86 3.32
CA GLY A 462 16.39 21.27 3.56
C GLY A 462 17.07 22.15 2.51
N ARG A 463 16.24 22.90 1.76
CA ARG A 463 16.55 23.89 0.70
C ARG A 463 16.90 23.28 -0.67
N TRP A 464 16.23 23.86 -1.67
CA TRP A 464 16.63 23.83 -3.06
C TRP A 464 17.64 24.94 -3.34
#